data_AF-U7QWJ0-F1
#
_entry.id   AF-U7QWJ0-F1
#
_cell.length_a   1.000
_cell.length_b   1.000
_cell.length_c   1.000
_cell.angle_alpha   90.00
_cell.angle_beta   90.00
_cell.angle_gamma   90.00
#
_symmetry.space_group_name_H-M   'P 1'
#
loop_
_entity.id
_entity.type
_entity.pdbx_description
1 polymer ?
#
loop_
_entity_poly.entity_id
_entity_poly.type
_entity_poly.pdbx_seq_one_letter_code
_entity_poly.pdbx_strand_id
1 'polypeptide(L)'
;MFWVLCSGAPRRDLPERYGSWKTIYNRFNRWSKSGIINRIFNRLLSILDEKGLLDWPEICLDGSNIRASKDAAGAKKTSLYR
;
A
#
# COMPACT_ATOMS: atom_id res chain seq x y z
N MET A 1 -4.18 -1.30 -3.32
CA MET A 1 -3.02 -1.36 -2.41
C MET A 1 -2.90 -0.12 -1.53
N PHE A 2 -3.16 1.09 -2.05
CA PHE A 2 -3.00 2.33 -1.29
C PHE A 2 -3.92 2.40 -0.07
N TRP A 3 -5.15 1.86 -0.17
CA TRP A 3 -6.03 1.77 0.99
C TRP A 3 -5.38 1.09 2.21
N VAL A 4 -4.64 0.00 1.99
CA VAL A 4 -3.90 -0.70 3.07
C VAL A 4 -2.74 0.15 3.58
N LEU A 5 -2.03 0.86 2.69
CA LEU A 5 -0.93 1.73 3.07
C LEU A 5 -1.41 2.94 3.89
N CYS A 6 -2.57 3.51 3.56
CA CYS A 6 -3.12 4.66 4.26
C CYS A 6 -3.83 4.27 5.57
N SER A 7 -4.51 3.12 5.61
CA SER A 7 -5.28 2.70 6.80
C SER A 7 -4.47 1.91 7.81
N GLY A 8 -3.33 1.34 7.42
CA GLY A 8 -2.58 0.39 8.23
C GLY A 8 -3.33 -0.94 8.49
N ALA A 9 -4.53 -1.11 7.94
CA ALA A 9 -5.35 -2.28 8.20
C ALA A 9 -4.71 -3.57 7.66
N PRO A 10 -4.96 -4.73 8.29
CA PRO A 10 -4.52 -6.01 7.75
C PRO A 10 -5.01 -6.19 6.31
N ARG A 11 -4.16 -6.72 5.44
CA ARG A 11 -4.52 -6.94 4.02
C ARG A 11 -5.75 -7.83 3.83
N ARG A 12 -6.03 -8.72 4.79
CA ARG A 12 -7.21 -9.60 4.78
C ARG A 12 -8.53 -8.86 4.99
N ASP A 13 -8.46 -7.65 5.54
CA ASP A 13 -9.61 -6.79 5.80
C ASP A 13 -9.81 -5.76 4.69
N LEU A 14 -9.10 -5.93 3.57
CA LEU A 14 -9.31 -5.14 2.37
C LEU A 14 -10.79 -5.22 1.96
N PRO A 15 -11.47 -4.07 1.76
CA PRO A 15 -12.86 -4.04 1.34
C PRO A 15 -13.09 -4.80 0.03
N GLU A 16 -14.16 -5.59 -0.02
CA GLU A 16 -14.49 -6.46 -1.15
C GLU A 16 -14.63 -5.71 -2.47
N ARG A 17 -15.04 -4.43 -2.43
CA ARG A 17 -15.12 -3.55 -3.61
C ARG A 17 -13.80 -3.40 -4.38
N TYR A 18 -12.67 -3.70 -3.75
CA TYR A 18 -11.35 -3.69 -4.39
C TYR A 18 -10.96 -5.05 -4.97
N GLY A 19 -11.69 -6.11 -4.66
CA GLY A 19 -11.41 -7.48 -5.05
C GLY A 19 -10.46 -8.21 -4.09
N SER A 20 -10.02 -9.40 -4.51
CA SER A 20 -9.21 -10.28 -3.66
C SER A 20 -7.89 -9.65 -3.23
N TRP A 21 -7.62 -9.65 -1.92
CA TRP A 21 -6.39 -9.14 -1.33
C TRP A 21 -5.12 -9.79 -1.92
N LYS A 22 -5.19 -11.08 -2.29
CA LYS A 22 -4.06 -11.81 -2.90
C LYS A 22 -3.73 -11.23 -4.28
N THR A 23 -4.73 -10.99 -5.10
CA THR A 23 -4.57 -10.42 -6.45
C THR A 23 -3.98 -9.03 -6.37
N ILE A 24 -4.47 -8.20 -5.45
CA ILE A 24 -3.96 -6.84 -5.25
C ILE A 24 -2.52 -6.86 -4.75
N TYR A 25 -2.21 -7.73 -3.78
CA TYR A 25 -0.83 -7.85 -3.30
C TYR A 25 0.12 -8.33 -4.39
N ASN A 26 -0.25 -9.34 -5.16
CA ASN A 26 0.57 -9.84 -6.26
C ASN A 26 0.81 -8.76 -7.33
N ARG A 27 -0.23 -7.99 -7.67
CA ARG A 27 -0.08 -6.85 -8.59
C ARG A 27 0.87 -5.81 -8.04
N PHE A 28 0.72 -5.41 -6.78
CA PHE A 28 1.64 -4.48 -6.15
C PHE A 28 3.07 -5.00 -6.19
N ASN A 29 3.31 -6.24 -5.75
CA ASN A 29 4.64 -6.81 -5.70
C ASN A 29 5.31 -6.82 -7.09
N ARG A 30 4.56 -7.19 -8.14
CA ARG A 30 5.06 -7.13 -9.52
C ARG A 30 5.42 -5.71 -9.94
N TRP A 31 4.54 -4.74 -9.69
CA TRP A 31 4.77 -3.35 -10.05
C TRP A 31 5.90 -2.68 -9.26
N SER A 32 6.04 -3.05 -7.99
CA SER A 32 7.15 -2.60 -7.16
C SER A 32 8.47 -3.13 -7.70
N LYS A 33 8.54 -4.44 -8.00
CA LYS A 33 9.75 -5.06 -8.59
C LYS A 33 10.09 -4.52 -9.98
N SER A 34 9.08 -4.21 -10.79
CA SER A 34 9.29 -3.64 -12.13
C SER A 34 9.51 -2.12 -12.11
N GLY A 35 9.58 -1.49 -10.93
CA GLY A 35 9.80 -0.04 -10.79
C GLY A 35 8.63 0.85 -11.20
N ILE A 36 7.45 0.29 -11.52
CA ILE A 36 6.27 1.06 -11.91
C ILE A 36 5.83 1.98 -10.77
N ILE A 37 5.88 1.48 -9.52
CA ILE A 37 5.53 2.29 -8.35
C ILE A 37 6.44 3.52 -8.23
N ASN A 38 7.75 3.35 -8.42
CA ASN A 38 8.70 4.46 -8.40
C ASN A 38 8.44 5.46 -9.52
N ARG A 39 8.10 5.00 -10.72
CA ARG A 39 7.76 5.88 -11.85
C ARG A 39 6.51 6.71 -11.56
N ILE A 40 5.47 6.10 -11.01
CA ILE A 40 4.24 6.81 -10.60
C ILE A 40 4.60 7.85 -9.54
N PHE A 41 5.37 7.47 -8.53
CA PHE A 41 5.78 8.36 -7.45
C PHE A 41 6.57 9.57 -7.95
N ASN A 42 7.60 9.35 -8.75
CA ASN A 42 8.40 10.42 -9.34
C ASN A 42 7.55 11.36 -10.21
N ARG A 43 6.60 10.82 -10.98
CA ARG A 43 5.70 11.65 -11.79
C ARG A 43 4.80 12.52 -10.91
N LEU A 44 4.30 12.00 -9.80
CA LEU A 44 3.51 12.78 -8.85
C LEU A 44 4.35 13.87 -8.20
N LEU A 45 5.59 13.57 -7.81
CA LEU A 45 6.52 14.58 -7.29
C LEU A 45 6.77 15.70 -8.31
N SER A 46 7.04 15.36 -9.57
CA SER A 46 7.22 16.38 -10.63
C SER A 46 5.99 17.27 -10.79
N ILE A 47 4.77 16.71 -10.73
CA ILE A 47 3.54 17.51 -10.82
C ILE A 47 3.37 18.45 -9.61
N LEU A 48 3.79 18.03 -8.42
CA LEU A 48 3.72 18.87 -7.22
C LEU A 48 4.79 19.97 -7.25
N ASP A 49 5.99 19.65 -7.72
CA ASP A 49 7.09 20.59 -7.94
C ASP A 49 6.70 21.67 -8.95
N GLU A 50 6.13 21.27 -10.10
CA GLU A 50 5.59 22.19 -11.11
C GLU A 50 4.51 23.15 -10.54
N LYS A 51 3.80 22.73 -9.50
CA LYS A 51 2.77 23.53 -8.83
C LYS A 51 3.33 24.38 -7.66
N GLY A 52 4.62 24.30 -7.39
CA GLY A 52 5.25 24.97 -6.23
C GLY A 52 4.74 24.45 -4.89
N LEU A 53 4.27 23.20 -4.84
CA LEU A 53 3.72 22.56 -3.63
C LEU A 53 4.77 21.70 -2.90
N LEU A 54 6.01 21.68 -3.38
CA LEU A 54 7.13 20.99 -2.75
C LEU A 54 8.18 22.00 -2.30
N ASP A 55 8.53 21.93 -1.02
CA ASP A 55 9.76 22.51 -0.49
C ASP A 55 10.79 21.39 -0.32
N TRP A 56 11.72 21.28 -1.28
CA TRP A 56 12.70 20.20 -1.33
C TRP A 56 13.63 20.13 -0.10
N PRO A 57 14.10 21.25 0.46
CA PRO A 57 14.78 21.27 1.76
C PRO A 57 13.99 20.69 2.94
N GLU A 58 12.66 20.86 2.96
CA GLU A 58 11.81 20.45 4.08
C GLU A 58 11.18 19.07 3.91
N ILE A 59 11.22 18.50 2.70
CA ILE A 59 10.62 17.19 2.45
C ILE A 59 11.47 16.06 3.05
N CYS A 60 11.00 15.48 4.15
CA CYS A 60 11.51 14.23 4.69
C CYS A 60 10.57 13.07 4.34
N LEU A 61 11.10 12.09 3.60
CA LEU A 61 10.45 10.80 3.37
C LEU A 61 11.10 9.76 4.28
N ASP A 62 10.49 9.51 5.44
CA ASP A 62 10.84 8.39 6.30
C ASP A 62 9.79 7.28 6.23
N GLY A 63 10.20 6.08 6.61
CA GLY A 63 9.34 4.91 6.61
C GLY A 63 9.82 3.94 7.66
N SER A 64 8.94 3.58 8.58
CA SER A 64 9.20 2.53 9.55
C SER A 64 8.55 1.23 9.09
N ASN A 65 9.32 0.14 9.08
CA ASN A 65 8.81 -1.20 8.81
C ASN A 65 8.98 -2.06 10.07
N ILE A 66 7.86 -2.48 10.65
CA ILE A 66 7.83 -3.38 11.79
C ILE A 66 7.26 -4.71 11.32
N ARG A 67 7.96 -5.81 11.63
CA ARG A 67 7.42 -7.16 11.38
C ARG A 67 6.14 -7.33 12.20
N ALA A 68 5.06 -7.70 11.54
CA ALA A 68 3.79 -7.94 12.22
C ALA A 68 3.90 -9.14 13.19
N SER A 69 3.21 -9.06 14.34
CA SER A 69 3.04 -10.21 15.25
C SER A 69 2.42 -11.39 14.49
N LYS A 70 2.68 -12.63 14.95
CA LYS A 70 2.03 -13.84 14.44
C LYS A 70 0.51 -13.72 14.44
N ASP A 71 -0.05 -13.01 15.41
CA ASP A 71 -1.51 -12.85 15.58
C ASP A 71 -2.12 -11.90 14.54
N ALA A 72 -1.31 -11.03 13.92
CA ALA A 72 -1.74 -10.13 12.85
C ALA A 72 -2.07 -10.86 11.53
N ALA A 73 -1.73 -12.16 11.43
CA ALA A 73 -2.18 -12.99 10.32
C ALA A 73 -3.72 -13.11 10.29
N GLY A 74 -4.41 -12.87 11.41
CA GLY A 74 -5.86 -12.94 11.54
C GLY A 74 -6.35 -14.39 11.61
N ALA A 75 -7.43 -14.60 12.37
CA ALA A 75 -8.05 -15.91 12.53
C ALA A 75 -8.62 -16.43 11.20
N LYS A 76 -8.72 -17.76 11.08
CA LYS A 76 -9.42 -18.39 9.96
C LYS A 76 -10.88 -17.95 10.00
N LYS A 77 -11.38 -17.34 8.91
CA LYS A 77 -12.82 -17.09 8.76
C LYS A 77 -13.52 -18.44 8.60
N THR A 78 -14.20 -18.90 9.65
CA THR A 78 -15.11 -20.04 9.57
C THR A 78 -16.37 -19.58 8.85
N SER A 79 -16.69 -20.20 7.71
CA SER A 79 -18.00 -20.04 7.07
C SER A 79 -19.05 -20.68 7.99
N LEU A 80 -20.01 -19.88 8.47
CA LEU A 80 -21.18 -20.38 9.21
C LEU A 80 -22.34 -20.79 8.30
N TYR A 81 -22.05 -21.15 7.05
CA TYR A 81 -23.03 -21.77 6.17
C TYR A 81 -22.55 -23.15 5.73
N ARG A 82 -23.27 -24.17 6.19
CA ARG A 82 -23.42 -25.49 5.57
C ARG A 82 -24.49 -25.39 4.50
#